data_AF-A0A7S4B0U3-F1
#
_entry.id   AF-A0A7S4B0U3-F1
#
_cell.length_a   1.000
_cell.length_b   1.000
_cell.length_c   1.000
_cell.angle_alpha   90.00
_cell.angle_beta   90.00
_cell.angle_gamma   90.00
#
_symmetry.space_group_name_H-M   'P 1'
#
loop_
_entity.id
_entity.type
_entity.pdbx_description
1 polymer ?
#
loop_
_entity_poly.entity_id
_entity_poly.type
_entity_poly.pdbx_seq_one_letter_code
_entity_poly.pdbx_strand_id
1 'polypeptide(L)'
;GTLSNGGAKAGQVLLTEDAYAFILLASQRHRRCASCASTSSALRRCSLCRQARYCGAGCQRRDWPLHRHECAPLRKLCEQAAALPEVAEAELLLAARCLWQREAATATATAT
;
A
#
# COMPACT_ATOMS: atom_id res chain seq x y z
N GLY A 1 20.52 16.78 6.75
CA GLY A 1 20.72 15.77 7.81
C GLY A 1 19.80 16.08 8.97
N THR A 2 19.43 15.08 9.78
CA THR A 2 18.63 15.26 11.00
C THR A 2 19.54 15.56 12.19
N LEU A 3 19.24 16.62 12.96
CA LEU A 3 19.97 17.00 14.18
C LEU A 3 19.03 16.86 15.39
N SER A 4 19.52 16.31 16.50
CA SER A 4 18.79 16.30 17.77
C SER A 4 19.16 17.52 18.61
N ASN A 5 18.16 18.30 19.06
CA ASN A 5 18.39 19.47 19.92
C ASN A 5 18.73 19.14 21.40
N GLY A 6 18.94 17.87 21.76
CA GLY A 6 19.21 17.46 23.13
C GLY A 6 19.81 16.05 23.26
N GLY A 7 20.18 15.67 24.49
CA GLY A 7 20.78 14.36 24.80
C GLY A 7 19.76 13.22 24.75
N ALA A 8 19.51 12.71 23.54
CA ALA A 8 18.69 11.52 23.33
C ALA A 8 19.22 10.34 24.16
N LYS A 9 18.31 9.61 24.81
CA LYS A 9 18.67 8.44 25.62
C LYS A 9 18.69 7.17 24.77
N ALA A 10 19.47 6.17 25.19
CA ALA A 10 19.47 4.85 24.56
C ALA A 10 18.04 4.26 24.56
N GLY A 11 17.58 3.81 23.38
CA GLY A 11 16.24 3.25 23.18
C GLY A 11 15.12 4.27 22.92
N GLN A 12 15.40 5.58 22.94
CA GLN A 12 14.40 6.61 22.64
C GLN A 12 14.04 6.64 21.14
N VAL A 13 12.74 6.62 20.82
CA VAL A 13 12.24 6.88 19.47
C VAL A 13 12.34 8.38 19.18
N LEU A 14 13.09 8.76 18.14
CA LEU A 14 13.30 10.16 17.76
C LEU A 14 12.25 10.66 16.75
N LEU A 15 11.78 9.76 15.88
CA LEU A 15 10.81 10.06 14.83
C LEU A 15 9.99 8.81 14.54
N THR A 16 8.73 9.01 14.20
CA THR A 16 7.88 7.98 13.58
C THR A 16 7.11 8.65 12.47
N GLU A 17 7.09 8.02 11.30
CA GLU A 17 6.40 8.52 10.13
C GLU A 17 5.61 7.37 9.51
N ASP A 18 4.43 7.71 9.00
CA ASP A 18 3.70 6.79 8.16
C ASP A 18 4.34 6.73 6.78
N ALA A 19 4.31 5.56 6.15
CA ALA A 19 4.78 5.43 4.79
C ALA A 19 3.94 6.31 3.85
N TYR A 20 4.60 7.18 3.08
CA TYR A 20 3.93 8.01 2.07
C TYR A 20 3.08 7.15 1.11
N ALA A 21 3.69 6.07 0.63
CA ALA A 21 3.03 5.00 -0.09
C ALA A 21 3.79 3.68 0.15
N PHE A 22 3.09 2.56 0.05
CA PHE A 22 3.70 1.24 0.02
C PHE A 22 2.84 0.26 -0.78
N ILE A 23 3.47 -0.83 -1.22
CA ILE A 23 2.83 -1.97 -1.88
C ILE A 23 3.31 -3.27 -1.23
N LEU A 24 2.59 -4.35 -1.48
CA LEU A 24 3.06 -5.70 -1.21
C LEU A 24 3.60 -6.32 -2.49
N LEU A 25 4.80 -6.91 -2.40
CA LEU A 25 5.30 -7.86 -3.39
C LEU A 25 4.26 -8.96 -3.64
N ALA A 26 4.15 -9.45 -4.88
CA ALA A 26 3.15 -10.45 -5.26
C ALA A 26 3.20 -11.70 -4.37
N SER A 27 4.41 -12.15 -4.05
CA SER A 27 4.71 -13.25 -3.12
C SER A 27 4.18 -13.03 -1.69
N GLN A 28 3.95 -11.79 -1.27
CA GLN A 28 3.50 -11.47 0.10
C GLN A 28 1.98 -11.24 0.21
N ARG A 29 1.26 -11.05 -0.90
CA ARG A 29 -0.19 -10.72 -0.91
C ARG A 29 -1.07 -11.75 -0.22
N HIS A 30 -0.64 -13.01 -0.16
CA HIS A 30 -1.40 -14.08 0.49
C HIS A 30 -1.22 -14.12 2.02
N ARG A 31 -0.18 -13.46 2.56
CA ARG A 31 0.19 -13.51 3.98
C ARG A 31 -0.01 -12.18 4.72
N ARG A 32 -0.08 -11.06 3.99
CA ARG A 32 -0.11 -9.72 4.55
C ARG A 32 -1.34 -8.93 4.09
N CYS A 33 -1.82 -8.08 4.97
CA CYS A 33 -2.87 -7.12 4.66
C CYS A 33 -2.35 -6.05 3.71
N ALA A 34 -3.04 -5.81 2.60
CA ALA A 34 -2.69 -4.77 1.63
C ALA A 34 -2.84 -3.34 2.16
N SER A 35 -3.56 -3.15 3.28
CA SER A 35 -3.77 -1.83 3.90
C SER A 35 -2.83 -1.51 5.06
N CYS A 36 -2.41 -2.51 5.85
CA CYS A 36 -1.60 -2.27 7.06
C CYS A 36 -0.34 -3.15 7.15
N ALA A 37 -0.05 -3.95 6.12
CA ALA A 37 1.08 -4.86 6.01
C ALA A 37 1.20 -5.96 7.11
N SER A 38 0.30 -5.98 8.09
CA SER A 38 0.27 -6.96 9.17
C SER A 38 0.03 -8.36 8.61
N THR A 39 0.69 -9.35 9.22
CA THR A 39 0.45 -10.76 8.94
C THR A 39 -0.82 -11.24 9.61
N SER A 40 -1.57 -12.12 8.95
CA SER A 40 -2.73 -12.78 9.54
C SER A 40 -3.00 -14.09 8.82
N SER A 41 -3.42 -15.11 9.58
CA SER A 41 -3.89 -16.39 9.04
C SER A 41 -5.27 -16.29 8.40
N ALA A 42 -6.05 -15.22 8.69
CA ALA A 42 -7.45 -15.09 8.30
C ALA A 42 -7.72 -13.83 7.45
N LEU A 43 -6.92 -13.61 6.41
CA LEU A 43 -7.13 -12.48 5.50
C LEU A 43 -8.29 -12.72 4.53
N ARG A 44 -9.13 -11.70 4.36
CA ARG A 44 -10.25 -11.68 3.41
C ARG A 44 -9.80 -11.10 2.08
N ARG A 45 -10.11 -11.80 0.98
CA ARG A 45 -9.81 -11.33 -0.38
C ARG A 45 -10.76 -10.23 -0.80
N CYS A 46 -10.27 -9.27 -1.59
CA CYS A 46 -11.12 -8.40 -2.39
C CYS A 46 -12.01 -9.27 -3.30
N SER A 47 -13.32 -9.07 -3.27
CA SER A 47 -14.28 -9.86 -4.06
C SER A 47 -14.13 -9.66 -5.56
N LEU A 48 -13.63 -8.49 -5.97
CA LEU A 48 -13.49 -8.10 -7.38
C LEU A 48 -12.20 -8.63 -8.01
N CYS A 49 -11.03 -8.19 -7.52
CA CYS A 49 -9.75 -8.57 -8.13
C CYS A 49 -9.20 -9.91 -7.64
N ARG A 50 -9.64 -10.37 -6.45
CA ARG A 50 -9.15 -11.57 -5.75
C ARG A 50 -7.64 -11.59 -5.43
N GLN A 51 -6.89 -10.56 -5.81
CA GLN A 51 -5.46 -10.39 -5.55
C GLN A 51 -5.18 -9.76 -4.18
N ALA A 52 -5.79 -8.60 -3.91
CA ALA A 52 -5.61 -7.90 -2.64
C ALA A 52 -6.31 -8.64 -1.50
N ARG A 53 -5.68 -8.65 -0.33
CA ARG A 53 -6.19 -9.28 0.89
C ARG A 53 -6.12 -8.33 2.07
N TYR A 54 -7.09 -8.42 2.98
CA TYR A 54 -7.27 -7.48 4.07
C TYR A 54 -7.60 -8.19 5.38
N CYS A 55 -7.26 -7.58 6.52
CA CYS A 55 -7.71 -8.07 7.83
C CYS A 55 -9.25 -8.12 7.93
N GLY A 56 -9.94 -7.22 7.23
CA GLY A 56 -11.39 -7.14 7.18
C GLY A 56 -11.86 -5.90 6.43
N ALA A 57 -13.16 -5.61 6.51
CA ALA A 57 -13.80 -4.49 5.79
C ALA A 57 -13.22 -3.11 6.16
N GLY A 58 -12.70 -2.94 7.39
CA GLY A 58 -12.04 -1.69 7.81
C GLY A 58 -10.77 -1.39 7.00
N CYS A 59 -9.89 -2.39 6.86
CA CYS A 59 -8.67 -2.28 6.05
C CYS A 59 -9.00 -2.12 4.56
N GLN A 60 -10.00 -2.85 4.05
CA GLN A 60 -10.41 -2.73 2.65
C GLN A 60 -10.93 -1.32 2.32
N ARG A 61 -11.78 -0.74 3.18
CA ARG A 61 -12.31 0.63 2.98
C ARG A 61 -11.20 1.68 3.04
N ARG A 62 -10.22 1.49 3.92
CA ARG A 62 -9.07 2.41 4.06
C ARG A 62 -8.17 2.42 2.82
N ASP A 63 -7.91 1.26 2.23
CA ASP A 63 -7.07 1.12 1.03
C ASP A 63 -7.83 1.47 -0.27
N TRP A 64 -9.16 1.49 -0.25
CA TRP A 64 -10.00 1.70 -1.43
C TRP A 64 -9.68 2.94 -2.29
N PRO A 65 -9.37 4.13 -1.72
CA PRO A 65 -9.02 5.30 -2.53
C PRO A 65 -7.87 5.06 -3.51
N LEU A 66 -6.89 4.23 -3.12
CA LEU A 66 -5.78 3.82 -3.99
C LEU A 66 -6.15 2.55 -4.76
N HIS A 67 -6.62 1.52 -4.06
CA HIS A 67 -6.90 0.21 -4.64
C HIS A 67 -7.93 0.24 -5.77
N ARG A 68 -8.90 1.16 -5.77
CA ARG A 68 -9.91 1.25 -6.85
C ARG A 68 -9.27 1.44 -8.24
N HIS A 69 -8.13 2.12 -8.30
CA HIS A 69 -7.39 2.33 -9.54
C HIS A 69 -6.62 1.06 -9.96
N GLU A 70 -6.22 0.24 -8.99
CA GLU A 70 -5.43 -1.00 -9.19
C GLU A 70 -6.31 -2.24 -9.40
N CYS A 71 -7.54 -2.23 -8.89
CA CYS A 71 -8.38 -3.40 -8.76
C CYS A 71 -8.65 -4.10 -10.11
N ALA A 72 -9.05 -3.35 -11.13
CA ALA A 72 -9.32 -3.91 -12.45
C ALA A 72 -8.02 -4.34 -13.19
N PRO A 73 -6.93 -3.55 -13.20
CA PRO A 73 -5.63 -3.99 -13.75
C PRO A 73 -5.11 -5.28 -13.10
N LEU A 74 -5.13 -5.38 -11.77
CA LEU A 74 -4.66 -6.57 -11.03
C LEU A 74 -5.47 -7.82 -11.38
N ARG A 75 -6.79 -7.67 -11.64
CA ARG A 75 -7.61 -8.78 -12.10
C ARG A 75 -7.14 -9.29 -13.47
N LYS A 76 -6.92 -8.38 -14.43
CA LYS A 76 -6.49 -8.72 -15.79
C LYS A 76 -5.11 -9.38 -15.82
N LEU A 77 -4.15 -8.87 -15.04
CA LEU A 77 -2.80 -9.43 -14.94
C LEU A 77 -2.80 -10.89 -14.43
N CYS A 78 -3.74 -11.25 -13.56
CA CYS A 78 -3.88 -12.63 -13.10
C CYS A 78 -4.58 -13.54 -14.12
N GLU A 79 -5.45 -12.98 -14.97
CA GLU A 79 -6.17 -13.72 -16.01
C GLU A 79 -5.29 -13.99 -17.24
N GLN A 80 -4.33 -13.10 -17.52
CA GLN A 80 -3.41 -13.22 -18.64
C GLN A 80 -2.16 -13.99 -18.23
N ALA A 81 -1.79 -15.05 -18.97
CA ALA A 81 -0.63 -15.90 -18.68
C ALA A 81 0.75 -15.19 -18.78
N ALA A 82 0.78 -13.92 -19.19
CA ALA A 82 1.97 -13.09 -19.22
C ALA A 82 2.08 -12.27 -17.93
N ALA A 83 2.56 -12.91 -16.86
CA ALA A 83 2.88 -12.20 -15.63
C ALA A 83 4.12 -11.31 -15.84
N LEU A 84 4.04 -10.05 -15.42
CA LEU A 84 5.23 -9.21 -15.27
C LEU A 84 6.15 -9.84 -14.20
N PRO A 85 7.48 -9.62 -14.29
CA PRO A 85 8.37 -9.91 -13.18
C PRO A 85 7.87 -9.20 -11.91
N GLU A 86 7.89 -9.89 -10.77
CA GLU A 86 7.33 -9.40 -9.51
C GLU A 86 7.82 -8.00 -9.13
N VAL A 87 9.12 -7.74 -9.32
CA VAL A 87 9.74 -6.44 -9.03
C VAL A 87 9.21 -5.34 -9.94
N ALA A 88 9.03 -5.61 -11.24
CA ALA A 88 8.52 -4.64 -12.18
C ALA A 88 7.05 -4.29 -11.88
N GLU A 89 6.23 -5.28 -11.52
CA GLU A 89 4.85 -5.03 -11.07
C GLU A 89 4.83 -4.18 -9.80
N ALA A 90 5.69 -4.50 -8.83
CA ALA A 90 5.81 -3.78 -7.58
C ALA A 90 6.22 -2.31 -7.77
N GLU A 91 7.22 -2.04 -8.60
CA GLU A 91 7.69 -0.69 -8.91
C GLU A 91 6.61 0.15 -9.59
N LEU A 92 5.92 -0.42 -10.59
CA LEU A 92 4.83 0.25 -11.29
C LEU A 92 3.69 0.62 -10.33
N LEU A 93 3.27 -0.31 -9.46
CA LEU A 93 2.22 -0.06 -8.48
C LEU A 93 2.66 0.98 -7.44
N LEU A 94 3.91 0.93 -6.98
CA LEU A 94 4.43 1.90 -6.00
C LEU A 94 4.48 3.30 -6.61
N ALA A 95 5.00 3.45 -7.82
CA ALA A 95 5.03 4.72 -8.53
C ALA A 95 3.61 5.28 -8.73
N ALA A 96 2.65 4.44 -9.12
CA ALA A 96 1.25 4.83 -9.28
C ALA A 96 0.64 5.33 -7.95
N ARG A 97 0.84 4.59 -6.85
CA ARG A 97 0.37 5.03 -5.52
C ARG A 97 0.97 6.38 -5.11
N CYS A 98 2.26 6.61 -5.35
CA CYS A 98 2.88 7.90 -5.08
C CYS A 98 2.23 9.05 -5.85
N LEU A 99 1.91 8.83 -7.14
CA LEU A 99 1.25 9.85 -7.97
C LEU A 99 -0.16 10.18 -7.46
N TRP A 100 -0.98 9.16 -7.18
CA TRP A 100 -2.34 9.38 -6.67
C TRP A 100 -2.36 10.00 -5.27
N GLN A 101 -1.42 9.65 -4.40
CA GLN A 101 -1.27 10.30 -3.08
C GLN A 101 -0.94 11.78 -3.24
N ARG A 102 -0.06 12.13 -4.18
CA ARG A 102 0.28 13.53 -4.47
C ARG A 102 -0.93 14.31 -4.99
N GLU A 103 -1.65 13.74 -5.95
CA GLU A 103 -2.88 14.35 -6.48
C GLU A 103 -3.93 14.58 -5.39
N ALA A 104 -4.14 13.60 -4.51
CA ALA A 104 -5.07 13.72 -3.39
C ALA A 104 -4.64 14.81 -2.38
N ALA A 105 -3.33 14.90 -2.08
CA ALA A 105 -2.78 15.93 -1.21
C ALA A 105 -2.94 17.33 -1.81
N THR A 106 -2.63 17.50 -3.11
CA THR A 106 -2.83 18.77 -3.82
C THR A 106 -4.29 19.18 -3.85
N ALA A 107 -5.21 18.25 -4.14
CA ALA A 107 -6.66 18.54 -4.16
C ALA A 107 -7.18 19.01 -2.79
N THR A 108 -6.65 18.43 -1.71
CA THR A 108 -6.99 18.82 -0.33
C THR A 108 -6.48 20.23 -0.03
N ALA A 109 -5.25 20.57 -0.44
CA ALA A 109 -4.65 21.88 -0.22
C ALA A 109 -5.35 23.01 -0.99
N THR A 110 -5.92 22.72 -2.16
CA THR A 110 -6.68 23.71 -2.96
C THR A 110 -8.12 23.92 -2.53
N ALA A 111 -8.66 23.03 -1.69
CA ALA A 111 -10.04 23.08 -1.20
C ALA A 111 -10.18 23.82 0.15
N THR A 112 -9.06 24.27 0.74
CA THR A 112 -8.94 25.12 1.92
C THR A 112 -8.54 26.53 1.52
#